data_AF-A0A349W0Y1-F1
#
_entry.id   AF-A0A349W0Y1-F1
#
_cell.length_a   1.000
_cell.length_b   1.000
_cell.length_c   1.000
_cell.angle_alpha   90.00
_cell.angle_beta   90.00
_cell.angle_gamma   90.00
#
_symmetry.space_group_name_H-M   'P 1'
#
loop_
_entity.id
_entity.type
_entity.pdbx_description
1 polymer ?
#
loop_
_entity_poly.entity_id
_entity_poly.type
_entity_poly.pdbx_seq_one_letter_code
_entity_poly.pdbx_strand_id
1 'polypeptide(L)'
;SVSAAMDTVTGADLAIAIAQAGGIGMLHKNMTIAEQAAEVRKVKRSESGMIQDPVTLLATATVGDAFNIMKEHKIGGIPVVNEKGQLVGIVTNRDLRFQKDMSRPINELMTKENLVVAPEGTDLVKAEEILQNEKIEKLPVVNEEGILKGLITFKDIQKYKHYPNAAKDSHGRLLVGAAVGVTPDTLDRVEALVKAGVDVVTIDTAHGHSKGVIDKLKLVKSQFPDLQVIVGNIATGAAATALAEAGADAV
;
A
#
# COMPACT_ATOMS: atom_id res chain seq x y z
N SER A 1 -13.25 11.99 -9.06
CA SER A 1 -12.51 13.26 -9.18
C SER A 1 -11.02 13.01 -9.07
N VAL A 2 -10.18 13.75 -9.80
CA VAL A 2 -8.70 13.65 -9.75
C VAL A 2 -8.15 14.93 -9.11
N SER A 3 -7.23 14.86 -8.14
CA SER A 3 -6.57 16.08 -7.66
C SER A 3 -5.42 16.51 -8.55
N ALA A 4 -5.15 17.82 -8.54
CA ALA A 4 -3.93 18.37 -9.10
C ALA A 4 -2.70 17.96 -8.28
N ALA A 5 -1.59 17.71 -8.97
CA ALA A 5 -0.29 17.39 -8.38
C ALA A 5 0.48 18.66 -7.98
N MET A 6 -0.07 19.44 -7.05
CA MET A 6 0.55 20.69 -6.57
C MET A 6 1.07 20.54 -5.12
N ASP A 7 2.23 21.13 -4.85
CA ASP A 7 2.97 21.02 -3.59
C ASP A 7 2.19 21.55 -2.37
N THR A 8 1.32 22.54 -2.58
CA THR A 8 0.46 23.11 -1.53
C THR A 8 -0.86 22.35 -1.35
N VAL A 9 -1.11 21.35 -2.19
CA VAL A 9 -2.43 20.70 -2.30
C VAL A 9 -2.34 19.22 -1.90
N THR A 10 -1.52 18.41 -2.57
CA THR A 10 -1.65 16.94 -2.46
C THR A 10 -0.43 16.26 -1.83
N GLY A 11 -0.42 16.17 -0.50
CA GLY A 11 0.30 15.11 0.23
C GLY A 11 -0.57 13.85 0.41
N ALA A 12 -0.04 12.81 1.07
CA ALA A 12 -0.73 11.55 1.26
C ALA A 12 -2.09 11.69 1.94
N ASP A 13 -2.23 12.60 2.91
CA ASP A 13 -3.49 12.75 3.66
C ASP A 13 -4.63 13.23 2.76
N LEU A 14 -4.37 14.15 1.82
CA LEU A 14 -5.36 14.55 0.83
C LEU A 14 -5.61 13.42 -0.19
N ALA A 15 -4.54 12.76 -0.66
CA ALA A 15 -4.69 11.66 -1.61
C ALA A 15 -5.56 10.52 -1.04
N ILE A 16 -5.39 10.19 0.24
CA ILE A 16 -6.22 9.23 0.98
C ILE A 16 -7.68 9.68 0.99
N ALA A 17 -7.95 10.93 1.39
CA ALA A 17 -9.31 11.44 1.47
C ALA A 17 -10.02 11.43 0.11
N ILE A 18 -9.31 11.77 -0.97
CA ILE A 18 -9.85 11.76 -2.33
C ILE A 18 -10.12 10.32 -2.79
N ALA A 19 -9.20 9.40 -2.54
CA ALA A 19 -9.40 8.00 -2.88
C ALA A 19 -10.57 7.39 -2.10
N GLN A 20 -10.73 7.71 -0.81
CA GLN A 20 -11.89 7.32 0.01
C GLN A 20 -13.21 7.85 -0.55
N ALA A 21 -13.21 9.04 -1.15
CA ALA A 21 -14.38 9.62 -1.82
C ALA A 21 -14.64 9.06 -3.24
N GLY A 22 -13.85 8.09 -3.72
CA GLY A 22 -13.97 7.49 -5.04
C GLY A 22 -13.19 8.20 -6.16
N GLY A 23 -12.27 9.08 -5.79
CA GLY A 23 -11.34 9.73 -6.70
C GLY A 23 -9.96 9.09 -6.74
N ILE A 24 -8.99 9.79 -7.32
CA ILE A 24 -7.57 9.44 -7.20
C ILE A 24 -6.76 10.71 -6.92
N GLY A 25 -5.88 10.63 -5.92
CA GLY A 25 -4.97 11.72 -5.58
C GLY A 25 -3.67 11.63 -6.37
N MET A 26 -3.19 12.76 -6.89
CA MET A 26 -1.90 12.85 -7.59
C MET A 26 -0.85 13.50 -6.69
N LEU A 27 0.14 12.74 -6.25
CA LEU A 27 1.25 13.24 -5.44
C LEU A 27 2.19 14.10 -6.28
N HIS A 28 2.54 15.29 -5.78
CA HIS A 28 3.44 16.20 -6.47
C HIS A 28 4.90 15.70 -6.48
N LYS A 29 5.74 16.27 -7.34
CA LYS A 29 7.14 15.87 -7.54
C LYS A 29 8.18 16.76 -6.84
N ASN A 30 7.75 17.84 -6.17
CA ASN A 30 8.63 18.77 -5.48
C ASN A 30 9.08 18.23 -4.11
N MET A 31 9.73 17.06 -4.17
CA MET A 31 10.35 16.36 -3.06
C MET A 31 11.36 15.36 -3.61
N THR A 32 12.21 14.81 -2.76
CA THR A 32 13.15 13.76 -3.17
C THR A 32 12.40 12.52 -3.66
N ILE A 33 13.08 11.68 -4.45
CA ILE A 33 12.52 10.40 -4.93
C ILE A 33 12.06 9.54 -3.75
N ALA A 34 12.87 9.50 -2.69
CA ALA A 34 12.60 8.71 -1.49
C ALA A 34 11.35 9.20 -0.74
N GLU A 35 11.19 10.52 -0.59
CA GLU A 35 10.01 11.12 0.07
C GLU A 35 8.73 10.86 -0.73
N GLN A 36 8.76 11.01 -2.05
CA GLN A 36 7.58 10.76 -2.90
C GLN A 36 7.14 9.30 -2.83
N ALA A 37 8.11 8.38 -2.88
CA ALA A 37 7.85 6.97 -2.68
C ALA A 37 7.31 6.67 -1.26
N ALA A 38 7.74 7.40 -0.23
CA ALA A 38 7.21 7.25 1.13
C ALA A 38 5.74 7.71 1.23
N GLU A 39 5.38 8.81 0.56
CA GLU A 39 3.99 9.28 0.49
C GLU A 39 3.09 8.27 -0.24
N VAL A 40 3.55 7.69 -1.36
CA VAL A 40 2.84 6.57 -2.03
C VAL A 40 2.61 5.42 -1.06
N ARG A 41 3.65 4.95 -0.36
CA ARG A 41 3.52 3.87 0.63
C ARG A 41 2.52 4.24 1.74
N LYS A 42 2.50 5.49 2.18
CA LYS A 42 1.56 5.97 3.21
C LYS A 42 0.12 5.87 2.70
N VAL A 43 -0.16 6.23 1.44
CA VAL A 43 -1.49 6.04 0.84
C VAL A 43 -1.84 4.56 0.70
N LYS A 44 -0.96 3.74 0.12
CA LYS A 44 -1.21 2.30 -0.09
C LYS A 44 -1.38 1.51 1.20
N ARG A 45 -0.80 1.96 2.32
CA ARG A 45 -0.95 1.36 3.67
C ARG A 45 -2.11 1.94 4.47
N SER A 46 -2.77 3.00 3.98
CA SER A 46 -3.83 3.67 4.74
C SER A 46 -5.08 2.79 4.86
N GLU A 47 -5.40 2.01 3.83
CA GLU A 47 -6.45 1.01 3.82
C GLU A 47 -5.97 -0.17 2.98
N SER A 48 -6.34 -1.37 3.38
CA SER A 48 -6.23 -2.58 2.57
C SER A 48 -7.38 -3.49 2.93
N GLY A 49 -7.99 -4.18 1.95
CA GLY A 49 -8.94 -5.25 2.30
C GLY A 49 -8.26 -6.35 3.13
N MET A 50 -7.04 -6.70 2.71
CA MET A 50 -6.15 -7.60 3.43
C MET A 50 -4.74 -7.05 3.34
N ILE A 51 -4.02 -7.03 4.46
CA ILE A 51 -2.59 -6.71 4.47
C ILE A 51 -1.86 -7.94 3.92
N GLN A 52 -1.35 -7.81 2.70
CA GLN A 52 -0.44 -8.79 2.10
C GLN A 52 0.95 -8.66 2.73
N ASP A 53 1.63 -9.80 2.89
CA ASP A 53 2.96 -9.88 3.49
C ASP A 53 3.08 -9.07 4.80
N PRO A 54 2.21 -9.35 5.80
CA PRO A 54 2.24 -8.63 7.05
C PRO A 54 3.61 -8.79 7.71
N VAL A 55 4.05 -7.77 8.45
CA VAL A 55 5.28 -7.88 9.25
C VAL A 55 5.10 -9.02 10.25
N THR A 56 6.03 -9.96 10.28
CA THR A 56 6.01 -11.15 11.15
C THR A 56 7.18 -11.18 12.12
N LEU A 57 7.03 -11.95 13.19
CA LEU A 57 8.13 -12.35 14.08
C LEU A 57 8.41 -13.85 13.96
N LEU A 58 9.65 -14.25 14.19
CA LEU A 58 9.98 -15.66 14.45
C LEU A 58 9.61 -16.03 15.88
N ALA A 59 9.21 -17.28 16.12
CA ALA A 59 8.90 -17.78 17.47
C ALA A 59 10.06 -17.67 18.46
N THR A 60 11.30 -17.53 17.97
CA THR A 60 12.52 -17.33 18.76
C THR A 60 12.77 -15.88 19.16
N ALA A 61 11.96 -14.93 18.70
CA ALA A 61 12.13 -13.51 18.99
C ALA A 61 11.79 -13.17 20.45
N THR A 62 12.21 -11.97 20.87
CA THR A 62 12.03 -11.46 22.23
C THR A 62 10.94 -10.40 22.30
N VAL A 63 10.49 -10.08 23.53
CA VAL A 63 9.59 -8.96 23.82
C VAL A 63 10.15 -7.65 23.28
N GLY A 64 11.47 -7.43 23.39
CA GLY A 64 12.14 -6.24 22.85
C GLY A 64 12.01 -6.12 21.34
N ASP A 65 12.19 -7.23 20.61
CA ASP A 65 12.02 -7.26 19.15
C ASP A 65 10.59 -6.89 18.76
N ALA A 66 9.61 -7.48 19.45
CA ALA A 66 8.20 -7.17 19.20
C ALA A 66 7.88 -5.69 19.47
N PHE A 67 8.37 -5.11 20.57
CA PHE A 67 8.19 -3.69 20.88
C PHE A 67 8.82 -2.79 19.80
N ASN A 68 10.03 -3.10 19.34
CA ASN A 68 10.72 -2.33 18.33
C ASN A 68 9.95 -2.33 17.01
N ILE A 69 9.52 -3.52 16.55
CA ILE A 69 8.73 -3.66 15.33
C ILE A 69 7.38 -2.95 15.45
N MET A 70 6.66 -3.13 16.56
CA MET A 70 5.38 -2.45 16.79
C MET A 70 5.53 -0.93 16.78
N LYS A 71 6.60 -0.40 17.37
CA LYS A 71 6.90 1.03 17.39
C LYS A 71 7.30 1.58 16.02
N GLU A 72 8.19 0.88 15.32
CA GLU A 72 8.70 1.27 14.01
C GLU A 72 7.60 1.30 12.97
N HIS A 73 6.79 0.23 12.90
CA HIS A 73 5.72 0.08 11.91
C HIS A 73 4.38 0.64 12.38
N LYS A 74 4.28 1.12 13.63
CA LYS A 74 3.04 1.63 14.26
C LYS A 74 1.89 0.62 14.20
N ILE A 75 2.20 -0.66 14.43
CA ILE A 75 1.25 -1.78 14.40
C ILE A 75 0.98 -2.29 15.81
N GLY A 76 -0.25 -2.66 16.10
CA GLY A 76 -0.67 -3.13 17.44
C GLY A 76 -0.71 -4.65 17.61
N GLY A 77 -0.28 -5.40 16.60
CA GLY A 77 -0.21 -6.86 16.67
C GLY A 77 0.54 -7.44 15.49
N ILE A 78 1.27 -8.53 15.74
CA ILE A 78 2.24 -9.14 14.84
C ILE A 78 1.99 -10.65 14.81
N PRO A 79 1.71 -11.24 13.64
CA PRO A 79 1.73 -12.68 13.46
C PRO A 79 3.12 -13.26 13.75
N VAL A 80 3.16 -14.42 14.39
CA VAL A 80 4.38 -15.15 14.71
C VAL A 80 4.44 -16.39 13.84
N VAL A 81 5.55 -16.58 13.13
CA VAL A 81 5.76 -17.69 12.19
C VAL A 81 6.98 -18.52 12.59
N ASN A 82 7.04 -19.76 12.08
CA ASN A 82 8.25 -20.58 12.14
C ASN A 82 9.18 -20.30 10.94
N GLU A 83 10.32 -20.98 10.87
CA GLU A 83 11.30 -20.85 9.77
C GLU A 83 10.72 -21.23 8.39
N LYS A 84 9.61 -21.98 8.35
CA LYS A 84 8.90 -22.37 7.13
C LYS A 84 7.79 -21.38 6.75
N GLY A 85 7.62 -20.29 7.49
CA GLY A 85 6.56 -19.29 7.27
C GLY A 85 5.17 -19.73 7.74
N GLN A 86 5.07 -20.86 8.45
CA GLN A 86 3.79 -21.31 9.01
C GLN A 86 3.43 -20.48 10.23
N LEU A 87 2.16 -20.07 10.31
CA LEU A 87 1.65 -19.32 11.45
C LEU A 87 1.65 -20.21 12.71
N VAL A 88 2.32 -19.75 13.76
CA VAL A 88 2.40 -20.45 15.05
C VAL A 88 1.85 -19.63 16.21
N GLY A 89 1.58 -18.33 16.00
CA GLY A 89 0.98 -17.48 17.01
C GLY A 89 0.65 -16.08 16.54
N ILE A 90 0.10 -15.28 17.44
CA ILE A 90 -0.04 -13.83 17.27
C ILE A 90 0.24 -13.13 18.60
N VAL A 91 1.01 -12.05 18.55
CA VAL A 91 1.28 -11.19 19.72
C VAL A 91 0.68 -9.81 19.49
N THR A 92 0.10 -9.22 20.53
CA THR A 92 -0.56 -7.91 20.47
C THR A 92 -0.07 -6.98 21.58
N ASN A 93 -0.41 -5.69 21.46
CA ASN A 93 -0.15 -4.72 22.53
C ASN A 93 -0.71 -5.13 23.89
N ARG A 94 -1.76 -5.96 23.94
CA ARG A 94 -2.35 -6.44 25.19
C ARG A 94 -1.41 -7.38 25.93
N ASP A 95 -0.72 -8.25 25.19
CA ASP A 95 0.19 -9.28 25.72
C ASP A 95 1.49 -8.64 26.25
N LEU A 96 1.90 -7.53 25.62
CA LEU A 96 3.15 -6.84 25.93
C LEU A 96 3.02 -5.72 26.97
N ARG A 97 1.81 -5.20 27.23
CA ARG A 97 1.57 -3.94 27.98
C ARG A 97 2.26 -3.85 29.34
N PHE A 98 2.41 -4.98 30.04
CA PHE A 98 2.96 -5.02 31.40
C PHE A 98 4.32 -5.73 31.48
N GLN A 99 4.92 -6.07 30.34
CA GLN A 99 6.22 -6.73 30.31
C GLN A 99 7.33 -5.71 30.61
N LYS A 100 8.15 -6.02 31.62
CA LYS A 100 9.33 -5.22 32.01
C LYS A 100 10.63 -5.84 31.51
N ASP A 101 10.65 -7.16 31.33
CA ASP A 101 11.78 -7.89 30.82
C ASP A 101 11.70 -7.99 29.29
N MET A 102 12.58 -7.25 28.62
CA MET A 102 12.65 -7.20 27.15
C MET A 102 13.34 -8.43 26.55
N SER A 103 14.07 -9.21 27.35
CA SER A 103 14.77 -10.42 26.89
C SER A 103 13.87 -11.65 26.84
N ARG A 104 12.68 -11.56 27.43
CA ARG A 104 11.73 -12.67 27.52
C ARG A 104 11.29 -13.15 26.12
N PRO A 105 11.20 -14.46 25.85
CA PRO A 105 10.75 -14.98 24.56
C PRO A 105 9.27 -14.69 24.28
N ILE A 106 8.93 -14.32 23.03
CA ILE A 106 7.53 -14.06 22.65
C ILE A 106 6.67 -15.32 22.65
N ASN A 107 7.26 -16.50 22.45
CA ASN A 107 6.55 -17.80 22.45
C ASN A 107 5.86 -18.11 23.80
N GLU A 108 6.31 -17.49 24.90
CA GLU A 108 5.68 -17.60 26.21
C GLU A 108 4.44 -16.70 26.38
N LEU A 109 4.31 -15.66 25.54
CA LEU A 109 3.33 -14.59 25.69
C LEU A 109 2.31 -14.53 24.57
N MET A 110 2.68 -14.99 23.37
CA MET A 110 1.80 -14.98 22.21
C MET A 110 0.60 -15.91 22.42
N THR A 111 -0.51 -15.58 21.78
CA THR A 111 -1.60 -16.53 21.62
C THR A 111 -1.16 -17.60 20.63
N LYS A 112 -1.26 -18.88 21.01
CA LYS A 112 -0.85 -20.04 20.19
C LYS A 112 -1.85 -21.19 20.18
N GLU A 113 -2.71 -21.26 21.19
CA GLU A 113 -3.81 -22.22 21.27
C GLU A 113 -5.08 -21.57 20.73
N ASN A 114 -5.92 -22.36 20.04
CA ASN A 114 -7.16 -21.90 19.42
C ASN A 114 -6.98 -20.64 18.57
N LEU A 115 -5.90 -20.61 17.78
CA LEU A 115 -5.67 -19.53 16.83
C LEU A 115 -6.82 -19.45 15.85
N VAL A 116 -7.56 -18.35 15.93
CA VAL A 116 -8.59 -18.02 14.95
C VAL A 116 -7.87 -17.55 13.69
N VAL A 117 -8.11 -18.25 12.59
CA VAL A 117 -7.53 -17.96 11.28
C VAL A 117 -8.63 -18.03 10.22
N ALA A 118 -8.40 -17.36 9.09
CA ALA A 118 -9.21 -17.48 7.90
C ALA A 118 -8.45 -18.20 6.78
N PRO A 119 -9.11 -19.04 5.97
CA PRO A 119 -8.49 -19.59 4.77
C PRO A 119 -8.24 -18.49 3.72
N GLU A 120 -7.21 -18.69 2.89
CA GLU A 120 -6.95 -17.86 1.72
C GLU A 120 -8.20 -17.79 0.82
N GLY A 121 -8.48 -16.59 0.30
CA GLY A 121 -9.72 -16.31 -0.47
C GLY A 121 -10.95 -15.97 0.38
N THR A 122 -10.84 -15.88 1.71
CA THR A 122 -11.92 -15.39 2.56
C THR A 122 -12.27 -13.93 2.23
N ASP A 123 -13.54 -13.67 1.92
CA ASP A 123 -14.03 -12.32 1.67
C ASP A 123 -14.16 -11.49 2.96
N LEU A 124 -14.30 -10.17 2.80
CA LEU A 124 -14.36 -9.22 3.92
C LEU A 124 -15.61 -9.40 4.80
N VAL A 125 -16.73 -9.89 4.25
CA VAL A 125 -17.98 -10.06 4.99
C VAL A 125 -17.83 -11.24 5.95
N LYS A 126 -17.33 -12.37 5.45
CA LYS A 126 -17.03 -13.55 6.25
C LYS A 126 -15.92 -13.28 7.27
N ALA A 127 -14.88 -12.54 6.88
CA ALA A 127 -13.83 -12.13 7.81
C ALA A 127 -14.40 -11.26 8.95
N GLU A 128 -15.35 -10.38 8.66
CA GLU A 128 -16.03 -9.58 9.67
C GLU A 128 -16.80 -10.43 10.67
N GLU A 129 -17.58 -11.40 10.17
CA GLU A 129 -18.33 -12.33 11.03
C GLU A 129 -17.41 -13.09 11.98
N ILE A 130 -16.27 -13.59 11.48
CA ILE A 130 -15.26 -14.28 12.30
C ILE A 130 -14.71 -13.34 13.38
N LEU A 131 -14.26 -12.14 13.00
CA LEU A 131 -13.71 -11.16 13.94
C LEU A 131 -14.72 -10.78 15.04
N GLN A 132 -16.00 -10.61 14.68
CA GLN A 132 -17.07 -10.26 15.62
C GLN A 132 -17.42 -11.41 16.57
N ASN A 133 -17.59 -12.63 16.04
CA ASN A 133 -17.95 -13.80 16.84
C ASN A 133 -16.85 -14.15 17.84
N GLU A 134 -15.59 -14.11 17.39
CA GLU A 134 -14.42 -14.43 18.20
C GLU A 134 -13.94 -13.24 19.05
N LYS A 135 -14.51 -12.04 18.85
CA LYS A 135 -14.19 -10.81 19.59
C LYS A 135 -12.71 -10.43 19.54
N ILE A 136 -12.11 -10.59 18.36
CA ILE A 136 -10.70 -10.27 18.08
C ILE A 136 -10.60 -9.15 17.05
N GLU A 137 -9.46 -8.44 17.03
CA GLU A 137 -9.25 -7.30 16.13
C GLU A 137 -8.49 -7.64 14.84
N LYS A 138 -7.80 -8.80 14.81
CA LYS A 138 -6.90 -9.19 13.74
C LYS A 138 -7.11 -10.65 13.42
N LEU A 139 -7.26 -10.97 12.15
CA LEU A 139 -7.53 -12.30 11.62
C LEU A 139 -6.44 -12.67 10.62
N PRO A 140 -5.47 -13.52 11.03
CA PRO A 140 -4.48 -14.07 10.11
C PRO A 140 -5.15 -14.90 9.02
N VAL A 141 -4.67 -14.75 7.79
CA VAL A 141 -5.12 -15.52 6.63
C VAL A 141 -4.04 -16.54 6.27
N VAL A 142 -4.39 -17.82 6.18
CA VAL A 142 -3.46 -18.92 5.90
C VAL A 142 -3.89 -19.76 4.70
N ASN A 143 -2.93 -20.35 4.00
CA ASN A 143 -3.23 -21.37 2.99
C ASN A 143 -3.48 -22.75 3.63
N GLU A 144 -3.73 -23.78 2.81
CA GLU A 144 -3.96 -25.16 3.27
C GLU A 144 -2.79 -25.78 4.07
N GLU A 145 -1.57 -25.28 3.85
CA GLU A 145 -0.35 -25.74 4.54
C GLU A 145 -0.08 -24.97 5.86
N GLY A 146 -0.96 -24.03 6.21
CA GLY A 146 -0.82 -23.16 7.38
C GLY A 146 0.19 -22.03 7.22
N ILE A 147 0.66 -21.76 5.99
CA ILE A 147 1.54 -20.64 5.67
C ILE A 147 0.74 -19.35 5.73
N LEU A 148 1.28 -18.34 6.43
CA LEU A 148 0.67 -17.02 6.51
C LEU A 148 0.68 -16.33 5.15
N LYS A 149 -0.50 -15.93 4.66
CA LYS A 149 -0.69 -15.22 3.39
C LYS A 149 -1.11 -13.78 3.56
N GLY A 150 -1.72 -13.44 4.70
CA GLY A 150 -2.16 -12.08 4.96
C GLY A 150 -2.70 -11.86 6.35
N LEU A 151 -3.13 -10.63 6.61
CA LEU A 151 -3.76 -10.23 7.85
C LEU A 151 -4.93 -9.29 7.56
N ILE A 152 -6.13 -9.66 8.01
CA ILE A 152 -7.31 -8.80 7.94
C ILE A 152 -7.50 -8.16 9.31
N THR A 153 -7.79 -6.85 9.35
CA THR A 153 -8.04 -6.14 10.61
C THR A 153 -9.46 -5.61 10.68
N PHE A 154 -10.04 -5.61 11.87
CA PHE A 154 -11.36 -5.05 12.11
C PHE A 154 -11.43 -3.56 11.70
N LYS A 155 -10.33 -2.83 11.90
CA LYS A 155 -10.19 -1.43 11.51
C LYS A 155 -10.35 -1.24 9.99
N ASP A 156 -9.75 -2.12 9.19
CA ASP A 156 -9.85 -2.03 7.72
C ASP A 156 -11.26 -2.36 7.22
N ILE A 157 -11.94 -3.31 7.84
CA ILE A 157 -13.35 -3.61 7.57
C ILE A 157 -14.25 -2.41 7.89
N GLN A 158 -14.03 -1.75 9.04
CA GLN A 158 -14.78 -0.55 9.40
C GLN A 158 -14.59 0.55 8.36
N LYS A 159 -13.36 0.76 7.86
CA LYS A 159 -13.09 1.75 6.81
C LYS A 159 -13.76 1.38 5.49
N TYR A 160 -13.73 0.11 5.10
CA TYR A 160 -14.45 -0.37 3.92
C TYR A 160 -15.94 -0.04 3.97
N LYS A 161 -16.58 -0.18 5.15
CA LYS A 161 -17.99 0.20 5.35
C LYS A 161 -18.23 1.71 5.35
N HIS A 162 -17.31 2.50 5.89
CA HIS A 162 -17.44 3.96 5.91
C HIS A 162 -17.24 4.58 4.51
N TYR A 163 -16.42 3.96 3.66
CA TYR A 163 -16.08 4.44 2.33
C TYR A 163 -16.40 3.40 1.25
N PRO A 164 -17.70 3.10 1.00
CA PRO A 164 -18.09 2.04 0.06
C PRO A 164 -17.73 2.36 -1.40
N ASN A 165 -17.61 3.64 -1.73
CA ASN A 165 -17.23 4.12 -3.07
C ASN A 165 -15.73 4.38 -3.21
N ALA A 166 -14.91 3.98 -2.22
CA ALA A 166 -13.48 4.23 -2.26
C ALA A 166 -12.83 3.62 -3.51
N ALA A 167 -11.99 4.39 -4.18
CA ALA A 167 -11.23 3.93 -5.33
C ALA A 167 -10.07 3.06 -4.83
N LYS A 168 -10.14 1.75 -5.15
CA LYS A 168 -9.22 0.74 -4.65
C LYS A 168 -8.62 -0.07 -5.80
N ASP A 169 -7.40 -0.56 -5.61
CA ASP A 169 -6.78 -1.55 -6.48
C ASP A 169 -7.36 -2.96 -6.23
N SER A 170 -6.90 -3.95 -7.00
CA SER A 170 -7.30 -5.35 -6.86
C SER A 170 -6.98 -5.97 -5.49
N HIS A 171 -6.12 -5.33 -4.70
CA HIS A 171 -5.74 -5.76 -3.34
C HIS A 171 -6.55 -5.02 -2.25
N GLY A 172 -7.50 -4.17 -2.66
CA GLY A 172 -8.31 -3.36 -1.76
C GLY A 172 -7.55 -2.17 -1.16
N ARG A 173 -6.38 -1.80 -1.70
CA ARG A 173 -5.62 -0.62 -1.26
C ARG A 173 -6.09 0.60 -2.03
N LEU A 174 -6.09 1.77 -1.40
CA LEU A 174 -6.49 3.02 -2.08
C LEU A 174 -5.64 3.26 -3.34
N LEU A 175 -6.27 3.75 -4.41
CA LEU A 175 -5.58 4.17 -5.63
C LEU A 175 -4.81 5.48 -5.38
N VAL A 176 -3.60 5.56 -5.92
CA VAL A 176 -2.76 6.76 -5.86
C VAL A 176 -1.97 6.93 -7.15
N GLY A 177 -1.88 8.17 -7.60
CA GLY A 177 -0.97 8.54 -8.67
C GLY A 177 0.15 9.45 -8.19
N ALA A 178 1.17 9.61 -9.02
CA ALA A 178 2.29 10.51 -8.75
C ALA A 178 2.75 11.24 -10.01
N ALA A 179 3.00 12.54 -9.89
CA ALA A 179 3.59 13.33 -10.97
C ALA A 179 5.10 13.07 -11.07
N VAL A 180 5.62 13.08 -12.28
CA VAL A 180 7.04 13.00 -12.61
C VAL A 180 7.41 14.07 -13.64
N GLY A 181 8.71 14.31 -13.79
CA GLY A 181 9.25 15.22 -14.80
C GLY A 181 9.68 14.52 -16.07
N VAL A 182 10.54 15.19 -16.82
CA VAL A 182 11.26 14.64 -17.99
C VAL A 182 12.78 14.72 -17.83
N THR A 183 13.23 14.97 -16.61
CA THR A 183 14.64 15.07 -16.22
C THR A 183 15.34 13.71 -16.30
N PRO A 184 16.70 13.67 -16.28
CA PRO A 184 17.45 12.41 -16.36
C PRO A 184 17.06 11.40 -15.27
N ASP A 185 16.77 11.85 -14.05
CA ASP A 185 16.38 11.05 -12.88
C ASP A 185 14.93 10.52 -12.92
N THR A 186 14.18 10.82 -13.99
CA THR A 186 12.76 10.43 -14.09
C THR A 186 12.57 8.91 -13.99
N LEU A 187 13.47 8.12 -14.57
CA LEU A 187 13.35 6.66 -14.50
C LEU A 187 13.59 6.12 -13.09
N ASP A 188 14.63 6.61 -12.41
CA ASP A 188 14.91 6.25 -11.02
C ASP A 188 13.72 6.60 -10.12
N ARG A 189 13.07 7.74 -10.40
CA ARG A 189 11.85 8.17 -9.71
C ARG A 189 10.68 7.23 -9.98
N VAL A 190 10.40 6.91 -11.25
CA VAL A 190 9.31 5.99 -11.61
C VAL A 190 9.57 4.61 -11.00
N GLU A 191 10.80 4.10 -11.04
CA GLU A 191 11.16 2.82 -10.43
C GLU A 191 10.86 2.81 -8.92
N ALA A 192 11.25 3.86 -8.19
CA ALA A 192 10.98 3.98 -6.76
C ALA A 192 9.47 4.06 -6.46
N LEU A 193 8.69 4.73 -7.32
CA LEU A 193 7.24 4.85 -7.19
C LEU A 193 6.53 3.52 -7.49
N VAL A 194 6.96 2.78 -8.52
CA VAL A 194 6.46 1.45 -8.84
C VAL A 194 6.76 0.48 -7.70
N LYS A 195 7.99 0.50 -7.16
CA LYS A 195 8.35 -0.27 -5.95
C LYS A 195 7.52 0.11 -4.72
N ALA A 196 7.04 1.35 -4.63
CA ALA A 196 6.15 1.81 -3.58
C ALA A 196 4.67 1.42 -3.82
N GLY A 197 4.32 0.97 -5.03
CA GLY A 197 2.98 0.55 -5.42
C GLY A 197 2.11 1.67 -5.97
N VAL A 198 2.68 2.65 -6.67
CA VAL A 198 1.89 3.66 -7.40
C VAL A 198 1.04 2.99 -8.47
N ASP A 199 -0.20 3.46 -8.66
CA ASP A 199 -1.13 2.87 -9.63
C ASP A 199 -1.03 3.56 -11.00
N VAL A 200 -0.68 4.85 -11.00
CA VAL A 200 -0.53 5.66 -12.23
C VAL A 200 0.53 6.73 -12.06
N VAL A 201 1.31 7.01 -13.10
CA VAL A 201 2.22 8.16 -13.12
C VAL A 201 1.77 9.19 -14.14
N THR A 202 1.95 10.47 -13.82
CA THR A 202 1.70 11.56 -14.76
C THR A 202 3.01 12.24 -15.13
N ILE A 203 3.37 12.21 -16.41
CA ILE A 203 4.44 13.06 -16.93
C ILE A 203 3.88 14.47 -17.02
N ASP A 204 4.15 15.27 -16.00
CA ASP A 204 3.60 16.62 -15.83
C ASP A 204 4.60 17.67 -16.30
N THR A 205 4.29 18.29 -17.44
CA THR A 205 5.09 19.33 -18.07
C THR A 205 4.22 20.45 -18.62
N ALA A 206 4.76 21.66 -18.72
CA ALA A 206 4.03 22.79 -19.31
C ALA A 206 3.67 22.57 -20.79
N HIS A 207 4.47 21.76 -21.52
CA HIS A 207 4.28 21.46 -22.94
C HIS A 207 4.51 19.97 -23.20
N GLY A 208 3.44 19.17 -23.07
CA GLY A 208 3.49 17.71 -23.25
C GLY A 208 3.79 17.25 -24.68
N HIS A 209 3.49 18.09 -25.68
CA HIS A 209 3.77 17.76 -27.09
C HIS A 209 5.19 18.17 -27.50
N SER A 210 6.19 17.52 -26.90
CA SER A 210 7.59 17.71 -27.25
C SER A 210 8.29 16.38 -27.46
N LYS A 211 9.36 16.38 -28.27
CA LYS A 211 10.17 15.19 -28.52
C LYS A 211 10.70 14.59 -27.21
N GLY A 212 11.18 15.43 -26.28
CA GLY A 212 11.69 14.96 -24.99
C GLY A 212 10.64 14.26 -24.12
N VAL A 213 9.39 14.72 -24.16
CA VAL A 213 8.27 14.08 -23.45
C VAL A 213 7.92 12.74 -24.11
N ILE A 214 7.78 12.70 -25.44
CA ILE A 214 7.46 11.48 -26.19
C ILE A 214 8.54 10.42 -26.00
N ASP A 215 9.81 10.81 -26.11
CA ASP A 215 10.94 9.89 -25.92
C ASP A 215 10.97 9.36 -24.47
N LYS A 216 10.68 10.21 -23.49
CA LYS A 216 10.59 9.81 -22.08
C LYS A 216 9.42 8.86 -21.82
N LEU A 217 8.24 9.15 -22.38
CA LEU A 217 7.06 8.29 -22.31
C LEU A 217 7.36 6.89 -22.84
N LYS A 218 7.94 6.80 -24.05
CA LYS A 218 8.33 5.51 -24.65
C LYS A 218 9.30 4.74 -23.76
N LEU A 219 10.27 5.43 -23.17
CA LEU A 219 11.24 4.82 -22.26
C LEU A 219 10.57 4.28 -20.98
N VAL A 220 9.65 5.05 -20.39
CA VAL A 220 8.86 4.61 -19.22
C VAL A 220 8.02 3.38 -19.57
N LYS A 221 7.25 3.41 -20.67
CA LYS A 221 6.43 2.26 -21.08
C LYS A 221 7.27 1.04 -21.46
N SER A 222 8.47 1.23 -22.00
CA SER A 222 9.39 0.13 -22.30
C SER A 222 9.93 -0.56 -21.05
N GLN A 223 10.16 0.19 -19.95
CA GLN A 223 10.70 -0.38 -18.71
C GLN A 223 9.60 -0.85 -17.76
N PHE A 224 8.43 -0.22 -17.80
CA PHE A 224 7.29 -0.48 -16.93
C PHE A 224 6.02 -0.65 -17.78
N PRO A 225 5.89 -1.77 -18.53
CA PRO A 225 4.82 -1.96 -19.51
C PRO A 225 3.42 -1.96 -18.88
N ASP A 226 3.30 -2.48 -17.67
CA ASP A 226 2.02 -2.59 -16.95
C ASP A 226 1.60 -1.28 -16.26
N LEU A 227 2.52 -0.32 -16.12
CA LEU A 227 2.25 0.95 -15.46
C LEU A 227 1.37 1.83 -16.35
N GLN A 228 0.31 2.38 -15.75
CA GLN A 228 -0.52 3.39 -16.38
C GLN A 228 0.19 4.73 -16.38
N VAL A 229 0.24 5.39 -17.54
CA VAL A 229 0.94 6.65 -17.75
C VAL A 229 0.00 7.68 -18.37
N ILE A 230 -0.19 8.78 -17.64
CA ILE A 230 -0.89 9.98 -18.12
C ILE A 230 0.16 10.99 -18.60
N VAL A 231 -0.09 11.68 -19.70
CA VAL A 231 0.85 12.72 -20.19
C VAL A 231 0.15 14.04 -20.44
N GLY A 232 0.67 15.10 -19.83
CA GLY A 232 0.14 16.45 -19.98
C GLY A 232 1.20 17.54 -19.77
N ASN A 233 0.84 18.81 -19.97
CA ASN A 233 -0.44 19.29 -20.50
C ASN A 233 -0.37 19.48 -22.03
N ILE A 234 -1.50 19.27 -22.69
CA ILE A 234 -1.67 19.49 -24.13
C ILE A 234 -2.88 20.38 -24.40
N ALA A 235 -2.90 21.03 -25.57
CA ALA A 235 -3.97 21.95 -25.96
C ALA A 235 -4.53 21.68 -27.37
N THR A 236 -4.09 20.61 -28.05
CA THR A 236 -4.51 20.30 -29.43
C THR A 236 -4.80 18.81 -29.61
N GLY A 237 -5.73 18.48 -30.51
CA GLY A 237 -6.05 17.08 -30.83
C GLY A 237 -4.87 16.33 -31.49
N ALA A 238 -4.02 17.03 -32.23
CA ALA A 238 -2.80 16.46 -32.80
C ALA A 238 -1.82 16.02 -31.70
N ALA A 239 -1.66 16.82 -30.64
CA ALA A 239 -0.84 16.46 -29.49
C ALA A 239 -1.40 15.23 -28.77
N ALA A 240 -2.72 15.16 -28.57
CA ALA A 240 -3.38 13.99 -27.97
C ALA A 240 -3.11 12.71 -28.77
N THR A 241 -3.27 12.80 -30.10
CA THR A 241 -3.03 11.67 -31.02
C THR A 241 -1.58 11.20 -30.94
N ALA A 242 -0.62 12.14 -31.01
CA ALA A 242 0.81 11.81 -30.96
C ALA A 242 1.23 11.14 -29.63
N LEU A 243 0.66 11.58 -28.50
CA LEU A 243 0.94 10.98 -27.19
C LEU A 243 0.29 9.60 -27.04
N ALA A 244 -0.94 9.42 -27.53
CA ALA A 244 -1.61 8.13 -27.55
C ALA A 244 -0.83 7.11 -28.40
N GLU A 245 -0.40 7.49 -29.60
CA GLU A 245 0.45 6.66 -30.48
C GLU A 245 1.81 6.33 -29.85
N ALA A 246 2.33 7.20 -28.99
CA ALA A 246 3.56 6.97 -28.25
C ALA A 246 3.37 6.05 -27.02
N GLY A 247 2.13 5.68 -26.69
CA GLY A 247 1.80 4.72 -25.62
C GLY A 247 1.28 5.34 -24.33
N ALA A 248 0.81 6.60 -24.35
CA ALA A 248 0.12 7.18 -23.20
C ALA A 248 -1.24 6.50 -23.00
N ASP A 249 -1.57 6.15 -21.76
CA ASP A 249 -2.85 5.53 -21.40
C ASP A 249 -3.96 6.59 -21.21
N ALA A 250 -3.57 7.84 -20.92
CA ALA A 250 -4.44 9.02 -20.96
C ALA A 250 -3.65 10.32 -21.23
N VAL A 251 -4.36 11.38 -21.62
CA VAL A 251 -3.84 12.73 -21.87
C VAL A 251 -4.74 13.81 -21.30
#